data_AF-A0A920AWX5-F1
#
_entry.id   AF-A0A920AWX5-F1
#
_cell.length_a   1.000
_cell.length_b   1.000
_cell.length_c   1.000
_cell.angle_alpha   90.00
_cell.angle_beta   90.00
_cell.angle_gamma   90.00
#
_symmetry.space_group_name_H-M   'P 1'
#
loop_
_entity.id
_entity.type
_entity.pdbx_description
1 polymer ?
#
loop_
_entity_poly.entity_id
_entity_poly.type
_entity_poly.pdbx_seq_one_letter_code
_entity_poly.pdbx_strand_id
1 'polypeptide(L)'
;MIVMYHEFKYINKSSIENKIISTMGCIGEDSTYTAMSKTVGLPLAIACLLILNKEINLKGIQTPINKEIYEPVLKELENYGIFFNEK
;
A
#
# COMPACT_ATOMS: atom_id res chain seq x y z
N MET A 1 -6.29 16.01 0.40
CA MET A 1 -5.77 15.08 1.43
C MET A 1 -6.52 13.78 1.33
N ILE A 2 -5.84 12.65 1.50
CA ILE A 2 -6.43 11.31 1.66
C ILE A 2 -5.97 10.75 3.01
N VAL A 3 -6.88 10.11 3.72
CA VAL A 3 -6.60 9.43 4.98
C VAL A 3 -7.16 8.02 4.91
N MET A 4 -6.37 7.02 5.30
CA MET A 4 -6.81 5.64 5.46
C MET A 4 -6.55 5.20 6.91
N TYR A 5 -7.50 4.44 7.44
CA TYR A 5 -7.47 3.89 8.79
C TYR A 5 -7.91 2.43 8.72
N HIS A 6 -7.04 1.54 9.15
CA HIS A 6 -7.36 0.13 9.36
C HIS A 6 -7.20 -0.21 10.84
N GLU A 7 -8.15 -0.97 11.37
CA GLU A 7 -8.12 -1.47 12.74
C GLU A 7 -8.32 -2.98 12.73
N PHE A 8 -7.35 -3.69 13.30
CA PHE A 8 -7.36 -5.14 13.43
C PHE A 8 -7.43 -5.51 14.90
N LYS A 9 -8.53 -6.14 15.32
CA LYS A 9 -8.65 -6.76 16.64
C LYS A 9 -8.45 -8.26 16.48
N TYR A 10 -7.56 -8.85 17.26
CA TYR A 10 -7.24 -10.27 17.15
C TYR A 10 -6.89 -10.86 18.51
N ILE A 11 -7.04 -12.18 18.62
CA ILE A 11 -6.61 -12.95 19.78
C ILE A 11 -5.30 -13.62 19.41
N ASN A 12 -4.25 -13.40 20.20
CA ASN A 12 -2.96 -14.04 19.96
C ASN A 12 -2.95 -15.49 20.47
N LYS A 13 -1.85 -16.22 20.21
CA LYS A 13 -1.70 -17.63 20.65
C LYS A 13 -1.81 -17.83 22.16
N SER A 14 -1.59 -16.77 22.95
CA SER A 14 -1.70 -16.77 24.42
C SER A 14 -3.12 -16.41 24.90
N SER A 15 -4.11 -16.36 24.01
CA SER A 15 -5.50 -15.96 24.30
C SER A 15 -5.67 -14.53 24.82
N ILE A 16 -4.71 -13.65 24.51
CA ILE A 16 -4.77 -12.22 24.87
C ILE A 16 -5.38 -11.45 23.70
N GLU A 17 -6.33 -10.57 24.00
CA GLU A 17 -6.87 -9.61 23.02
C GLU A 17 -5.81 -8.56 22.68
N ASN A 18 -5.57 -8.38 21.39
CA ASN A 18 -4.65 -7.40 20.85
C ASN A 18 -5.36 -6.54 19.81
N LYS A 19 -4.80 -5.36 19.59
CA LYS A 19 -5.26 -4.41 18.58
C LYS A 19 -4.05 -3.87 17.83
N ILE A 20 -4.15 -3.82 16.50
CA ILE A 20 -3.23 -3.10 15.62
C ILE A 20 -4.02 -2.01 14.92
N ILE A 21 -3.48 -0.80 14.91
CA ILE A 21 -3.99 0.33 14.12
C ILE A 21 -2.96 0.64 13.04
N SER A 22 -3.39 0.68 11.78
CA SER A 22 -2.57 1.07 10.64
C SER A 22 -3.18 2.31 9.98
N THR A 23 -2.40 3.39 9.88
CA THR A 23 -2.87 4.69 9.37
C THR A 23 -1.98 5.23 8.26
N MET A 24 -2.59 5.79 7.22
CA MET A 24 -1.89 6.51 6.15
C MET A 24 -2.52 7.88 5.97
N GLY A 25 -1.68 8.90 5.86
CA GLY A 25 -2.09 10.25 5.49
C GLY A 25 -1.28 10.72 4.29
N CYS A 26 -1.96 11.19 3.25
CA CYS A 26 -1.33 11.73 2.04
C CYS A 26 -1.90 13.12 1.74
N ILE A 27 -1.01 14.11 1.63
CA ILE A 27 -1.34 15.48 1.23
C ILE A 27 -0.90 15.66 -0.22
N GLY A 28 -1.78 16.27 -1.03
CA GLY A 28 -1.45 16.60 -2.42
C GLY A 28 -0.56 17.82 -2.47
N GLU A 29 0.23 17.93 -3.53
CA GLU A 29 1.18 19.03 -3.71
C GLU A 29 0.47 20.27 -4.25
N ASP A 30 -0.38 20.09 -5.26
CA ASP A 30 -1.17 21.16 -5.88
C ASP A 30 -2.46 20.62 -6.55
N SER A 31 -3.10 21.46 -7.38
CA SER A 31 -4.34 21.11 -8.10
C SER A 31 -4.16 20.02 -9.16
N THR A 32 -2.93 19.78 -9.61
CA THR A 32 -2.56 18.77 -10.60
C THR A 32 -2.11 17.48 -9.89
N TYR A 33 -1.14 17.60 -8.98
CA TYR A 33 -0.57 16.50 -8.21
C TYR A 33 -1.29 16.35 -6.86
N THR A 34 -2.58 16.07 -6.95
CA THR A 34 -3.45 15.83 -5.80
C THR A 34 -3.07 14.56 -5.02
N ALA A 35 -3.50 14.46 -3.76
CA ALA A 35 -3.33 13.23 -2.99
C ALA A 35 -3.96 12.01 -3.69
N MET A 36 -5.12 12.20 -4.33
CA MET A 36 -5.81 11.14 -5.08
C MET A 36 -5.02 10.68 -6.31
N SER A 37 -4.49 11.62 -7.12
CA SER A 37 -3.70 11.24 -8.30
C SER A 37 -2.41 10.50 -7.91
N LYS A 38 -1.76 10.90 -6.81
CA LYS A 38 -0.63 10.16 -6.23
C LYS A 38 -1.03 8.75 -5.78
N THR A 39 -2.04 8.62 -4.92
CA THR A 39 -2.41 7.32 -4.32
C THR A 39 -3.08 6.35 -5.30
N VAL A 40 -3.53 6.81 -6.47
CA VAL A 40 -4.12 5.95 -7.52
C VAL A 40 -3.12 5.65 -8.63
N GLY A 41 -2.42 6.67 -9.13
CA GLY A 41 -1.53 6.53 -10.28
C GLY A 41 -0.20 5.86 -9.96
N LEU A 42 0.42 6.17 -8.82
CA LEU A 42 1.72 5.60 -8.45
C LEU A 42 1.69 4.08 -8.26
N PRO A 43 0.72 3.47 -7.55
CA PRO A 43 0.67 2.01 -7.44
C PRO A 43 0.56 1.31 -8.80
N LEU A 44 -0.22 1.89 -9.72
CA LEU A 44 -0.35 1.37 -11.10
C LEU A 44 0.97 1.44 -11.86
N ALA A 45 1.63 2.60 -11.84
CA ALA A 45 2.90 2.81 -12.55
C ALA A 45 4.00 1.90 -12.00
N ILE A 46 4.11 1.77 -10.68
CA ILE A 46 5.07 0.91 -10.00
C ILE A 46 4.82 -0.56 -10.37
N ALA A 47 3.58 -1.05 -10.26
CA ALA A 47 3.25 -2.43 -10.63
C ALA A 47 3.57 -2.72 -12.11
N CYS A 48 3.29 -1.77 -13.01
CA CYS A 48 3.65 -1.88 -14.43
C CYS A 48 5.16 -2.05 -14.62
N LEU A 49 5.97 -1.22 -13.96
CA LEU A 49 7.43 -1.31 -14.01
C LEU A 49 7.94 -2.65 -13.46
N LEU A 50 7.42 -3.12 -12.34
CA LEU A 50 7.80 -4.39 -11.74
C LEU A 50 7.48 -5.59 -12.65
N ILE A 51 6.34 -5.55 -13.36
CA ILE A 51 5.99 -6.58 -14.37
C ILE A 51 6.96 -6.52 -15.55
N LEU A 52 7.24 -5.32 -16.09
CA LEU A 52 8.15 -5.13 -17.23
C LEU A 52 9.59 -5.56 -16.89
N ASN A 53 10.02 -5.33 -15.65
CA ASN A 53 11.33 -5.74 -15.13
C ASN A 53 11.39 -7.21 -14.70
N LYS A 54 10.29 -7.97 -14.83
CA LYS A 54 10.19 -9.39 -14.43
C LYS A 54 10.40 -9.62 -12.93
N GLU A 55 10.08 -8.63 -12.11
CA GLU A 55 10.04 -8.76 -10.65
C GLU A 55 8.70 -9.36 -10.19
N ILE A 56 7.61 -9.06 -10.89
CA ILE A 56 6.31 -9.74 -10.76
C ILE A 56 6.13 -10.69 -11.96
N ASN A 57 6.05 -11.98 -11.69
CA ASN A 57 5.96 -13.07 -12.69
C ASN A 57 4.64 -13.85 -12.64
N LEU A 58 3.73 -13.50 -11.73
CA LEU A 58 2.39 -14.08 -11.64
C LEU A 58 1.63 -13.97 -12.97
N LYS A 59 0.92 -15.03 -13.32
CA LYS A 59 0.15 -15.14 -14.58
C LYS A 59 -1.34 -15.12 -14.32
N GLY A 60 -2.11 -14.81 -15.35
CA GLY A 60 -3.58 -14.76 -15.28
C GLY A 60 -4.10 -13.45 -14.70
N ILE A 61 -5.38 -13.43 -14.32
CA ILE A 61 -6.04 -12.25 -13.75
C ILE A 61 -5.72 -12.21 -12.27
N GLN A 62 -4.98 -11.18 -11.85
CA GLN A 62 -4.50 -11.02 -10.48
C GLN A 62 -5.07 -9.76 -9.83
N THR A 63 -5.31 -9.83 -8.53
CA THR A 63 -5.54 -8.67 -7.66
C THR A 63 -4.34 -8.51 -6.71
N PRO A 64 -4.08 -7.31 -6.15
CA PRO A 64 -2.87 -7.03 -5.35
C PRO A 64 -2.94 -7.59 -3.92
N ILE A 65 -3.38 -8.84 -3.76
CA ILE A 65 -3.43 -9.58 -2.48
C ILE A 65 -2.25 -10.55 -2.33
N ASN A 66 -1.53 -10.84 -3.41
CA ASN A 66 -0.33 -11.67 -3.38
C ASN A 66 0.88 -10.85 -2.93
N LYS A 67 1.70 -11.41 -2.04
CA LYS A 67 2.90 -10.79 -1.48
C LYS A 67 3.88 -10.32 -2.56
N GLU A 68 4.04 -11.12 -3.61
CA GLU A 68 4.88 -10.79 -4.77
C GLU A 68 4.48 -9.46 -5.42
N ILE A 69 3.20 -9.05 -5.30
CA ILE A 69 2.70 -7.77 -5.79
C ILE A 69 2.81 -6.70 -4.71
N TYR A 70 2.16 -6.91 -3.55
CA TYR A 70 1.96 -5.81 -2.61
C TYR A 70 3.25 -5.42 -1.87
N GLU A 71 4.17 -6.34 -1.60
CA GLU A 71 5.40 -6.03 -0.85
C GLU A 71 6.30 -5.06 -1.63
N PRO A 72 6.69 -5.32 -2.90
CA PRO A 72 7.52 -4.40 -3.65
C PRO A 72 6.80 -3.08 -4.00
N VAL A 73 5.48 -3.13 -4.26
CA VAL A 73 4.70 -1.91 -4.53
C VAL A 73 4.65 -1.00 -3.31
N LEU A 74 4.33 -1.55 -2.12
CA LEU A 74 4.29 -0.76 -0.88
C LEU A 74 5.68 -0.19 -0.55
N LYS A 75 6.74 -0.98 -0.71
CA LYS A 75 8.12 -0.53 -0.47
C LYS A 75 8.50 0.65 -1.37
N GLU A 76 8.17 0.59 -2.66
CA GLU A 76 8.49 1.66 -3.60
C GLU A 76 7.63 2.92 -3.34
N LEU A 77 6.38 2.76 -2.89
CA LEU A 77 5.50 3.87 -2.52
C LEU A 77 6.05 4.71 -1.35
N GLU A 78 6.86 4.13 -0.46
CA GLU A 78 7.50 4.86 0.63
C GLU A 78 8.40 6.00 0.11
N ASN A 79 9.07 5.79 -1.04
CA ASN A 79 9.91 6.81 -1.70
C ASN A 79 9.10 8.04 -2.16
N TYR A 80 7.78 7.88 -2.32
CA TYR A 80 6.86 8.95 -2.70
C TYR A 80 6.09 9.54 -1.49
N GLY A 81 6.49 9.16 -0.27
CA GLY A 81 5.86 9.59 0.97
C GLY A 81 4.51 8.92 1.24
N ILE A 82 4.23 7.77 0.63
CA ILE A 82 3.01 6.99 0.87
C ILE A 82 3.39 5.75 1.67
N PHE A 83 3.15 5.79 2.97
CA PHE A 83 3.42 4.69 3.89
C PHE A 83 2.37 4.64 5.00
N PHE A 84 2.25 3.47 5.62
CA PHE A 84 1.36 3.25 6.75
C PHE A 84 2.16 3.29 8.05
N ASN A 85 1.60 3.94 9.07
CA ASN A 85 2.10 3.93 10.43
C ASN A 85 1.29 2.93 11.24
N GLU A 86 1.98 1.90 11.76
CA GLU A 86 1.37 0.84 12.56
C GLU A 86 1.68 0.99 14.05
N LYS A 87 0.67 0.81 14.90
CA LYS A 87 0.76 0.87 16.36
C LYS A 87 -0.07 -0.22 17.02
#